data_AF-A0A6J5IXG1-F1
#
_entry.id   AF-A0A6J5IXG1-F1
#
_cell.length_a   1.000
_cell.length_b   1.000
_cell.length_c   1.000
_cell.angle_alpha   90.00
_cell.angle_beta   90.00
_cell.angle_gamma   90.00
#
_symmetry.space_group_name_H-M   'P 1'
#
loop_
_entity.id
_entity.type
_entity.pdbx_description
1 polymer ?
#
loop_
_entity_poly.entity_id
_entity_poly.type
_entity_poly.pdbx_seq_one_letter_code
_entity_poly.pdbx_strand_id
1 'polypeptide(L)' 'MLNNNSPLEHLAAFALTFVAGVLSSVAMRLYVEKVRRDALNALTRAH' A
#
# COMPACT_ATOMS: atom_id res chain seq x y z
N MET A 1 -24.58 -8.08 24.87
CA MET A 1 -23.44 -7.65 24.04
C MET A 1 -22.36 -7.11 24.97
N LEU A 2 -21.54 -8.00 25.51
CA LEU A 2 -20.44 -7.62 26.38
C LEU A 2 -19.30 -7.18 25.46
N ASN A 3 -19.15 -5.86 25.30
CA ASN A 3 -18.08 -5.23 24.52
C ASN A 3 -16.86 -5.07 25.44
N ASN A 4 -16.07 -6.12 25.55
CA ASN A 4 -14.76 -6.11 26.21
C ASN A 4 -13.69 -6.09 25.12
N ASN A 5 -13.65 -5.01 24.35
CA ASN A 5 -12.55 -4.73 23.42
C ASN A 5 -11.28 -4.53 24.26
N SER A 6 -10.47 -5.58 24.38
CA SER A 6 -9.29 -5.48 25.22
C SER A 6 -8.28 -4.55 24.55
N PRO A 7 -7.46 -3.81 25.32
CA PRO A 7 -6.42 -2.95 24.76
C PRO A 7 -5.49 -3.69 23.78
N LEU A 8 -5.31 -5.00 23.96
CA LEU A 8 -4.52 -5.85 23.07
C LEU A 8 -5.18 -6.02 21.68
N GLU A 9 -6.51 -6.09 21.60
CA GLU A 9 -7.22 -6.21 20.32
C GLU A 9 -7.13 -4.92 19.51
N HIS A 10 -7.22 -3.77 20.18
CA HIS A 10 -7.01 -2.46 19.54
C HIS A 10 -5.57 -2.31 19.03
N LEU A 11 -4.59 -2.79 19.81
CA LEU A 11 -3.19 -2.80 19.40
C LEU A 11 -2.97 -3.71 18.18
N ALA A 12 -3.55 -4.89 18.17
CA ALA A 12 -3.45 -5.82 17.04
C ALA A 12 -4.10 -5.25 15.76
N ALA A 13 -5.29 -4.66 15.88
CA ALA A 13 -5.96 -3.99 14.76
C ALA A 13 -5.15 -2.80 14.22
N PHE A 14 -4.56 -1.99 15.10
CA PHE A 14 -3.65 -0.92 14.71
C PHE A 14 -2.40 -1.47 13.98
N ALA A 15 -1.76 -2.50 14.52
CA ALA A 15 -0.58 -3.09 13.90
C ALA A 15 -0.87 -3.64 12.49
N LEU A 16 -2.00 -4.33 12.32
CA LEU A 16 -2.43 -4.86 11.02
C LEU A 16 -2.71 -3.74 10.01
N THR A 17 -3.45 -2.71 10.41
CA THR A 17 -3.75 -1.57 9.54
C THR A 17 -2.51 -0.75 9.20
N PHE A 18 -1.59 -0.59 10.16
CA PHE A 18 -0.30 0.06 9.93
C PHE A 18 0.55 -0.70 8.91
N VAL A 19 0.71 -2.02 9.08
CA VAL A 19 1.47 -2.85 8.14
C VAL A 19 0.82 -2.83 6.76
N ALA A 20 -0.51 -2.96 6.67
CA ALA A 20 -1.23 -2.84 5.41
C ALA A 20 -0.97 -1.49 4.73
N GLY A 21 -1.04 -0.38 5.48
CA GLY A 21 -0.77 0.97 4.95
C GLY A 21 0.66 1.15 4.45
N VAL A 22 1.66 0.61 5.16
CA VAL A 22 3.07 0.64 4.74
C VAL A 22 3.26 -0.17 3.45
N LEU A 23 2.71 -1.39 3.39
CA LEU A 23 2.78 -2.23 2.19
C LEU A 23 2.10 -1.58 0.99
N SER A 24 0.91 -0.99 1.19
CA SER A 24 0.21 -0.23 0.14
C SER A 24 1.04 0.94 -0.36
N SER A 25 1.70 1.67 0.54
CA SER A 25 2.56 2.80 0.17
C SER A 25 3.77 2.36 -0.68
N VAL A 26 4.41 1.24 -0.31
CA VAL A 26 5.53 0.68 -1.09
C VAL A 26 5.05 0.17 -2.47
N ALA A 27 3.93 -0.55 -2.50
CA ALA A 27 3.34 -1.04 -3.74
C ALA A 27 2.97 0.12 -4.69
N MET A 28 2.38 1.20 -4.16
CA MET A 28 2.06 2.41 -4.91
C MET A 28 3.30 3.02 -5.55
N ARG A 29 4.41 3.13 -4.81
CA ARG A 29 5.68 3.68 -5.33
C ARG A 29 6.21 2.84 -6.50
N LEU A 30 6.21 1.52 -6.36
CA LEU A 30 6.64 0.61 -7.43
C LEU A 30 5.72 0.69 -8.65
N TYR A 31 4.41 0.80 -8.43
CA TYR A 31 3.43 0.95 -9.49
C TYR A 31 3.63 2.25 -10.28
N VAL A 32 3.76 3.40 -9.60
CA VAL A 32 4.00 4.69 -10.24
C VAL A 32 5.29 4.67 -11.07
N GLU A 33 6.37 4.09 -10.52
CA GLU A 33 7.63 3.98 -11.24
C GLU A 33 7.52 3.06 -12.47
N LYS A 34 6.73 1.98 -12.38
CA LYS A 34 6.42 1.11 -13.52
C LYS A 34 5.63 1.87 -14.60
N VAL A 35 4.55 2.55 -14.22
CA VAL A 35 3.72 3.34 -15.15
C VAL A 35 4.56 4.41 -15.85
N ARG A 36 5.45 5.09 -15.11
CA ARG A 36 6.38 6.07 -15.68
C ARG A 36 7.29 5.44 -16.74
N ARG A 37 7.90 4.29 -16.43
CA ARG A 37 8.74 3.56 -17.40
C ARG A 37 7.96 3.11 -18.63
N ASP A 38 6.76 2.57 -18.42
CA ASP A 38 5.90 2.11 -19.51
C ASP A 38 5.51 3.27 -20.44
N ALA A 39 5.19 4.44 -19.87
CA ALA A 39 4.91 5.65 -20.65
C ALA A 39 6.12 6.13 -21.45
N LEU A 40 7.31 6.16 -20.85
CA LEU A 40 8.55 6.53 -21.55
C LEU A 40 8.87 5.54 -22.68
N ASN A 41 8.73 4.24 -22.43
CA ASN A 41 8.96 3.20 -23.44
C ASN A 41 7.96 3.29 -24.60
N ALA A 42 6.69 3.62 -24.32
CA ALA A 42 5.68 3.84 -25.34
C ALA A 42 6.01 5.05 -26.23
N LEU A 43 6.49 6.15 -25.65
CA LEU A 43 6.96 7.31 -26.39
C LEU A 43 8.17 6.98 -27.28
N THR A 44 9.16 6.24 -26.76
CA THR A 44 10.34 5.83 -27.54
C THR A 44 9.97 4.89 -28.71
N ARG A 45 8.95 4.05 -28.56
CA ARG A 45 8.47 3.15 -29.65
C ARG A 45 7.62 3.85 -30.72
N ALA A 46 7.10 5.03 -30.41
CA ALA A 46 6.26 5.80 -31.34
C ALA A 46 7.09 6.68 -32.30
N HIS A 47 8.41 6.70 -32.13
CA HIS A 47 9.36 7.56 -32.86
C HIS A 47 10.31 6.72 -33.72
#